data_AF-A0A7V0NQ87-F1
#
_entry.id   AF-A0A7V0NQ87-F1
#
_cell.length_a   1.000
_cell.length_b   1.000
_cell.length_c   1.000
_cell.angle_alpha   90.00
_cell.angle_beta   90.00
_cell.angle_gamma   90.00
#
_symmetry.space_group_name_H-M   'P 1'
#
loop_
_entity.id
_entity.type
_entity.pdbx_description
1 polymer ?
#
loop_
_entity_poly.entity_id
_entity_poly.type
_entity_poly.pdbx_seq_one_letter_code
_entity_poly.pdbx_strand_id
1 'polypeptide(L)'
;MKEKSGFTLIEILISLALLTIVLGTVYSSFFSVQRAVERFDNISLKYHESRTALDIIRREIESALVKNPRTEDETKKKAGFVIKDRDIFGKNASSLNLTAFSFKGSNLNTVTYFVKEKDGKLDLLKTESPYASPTKEYKVEIIEGIESFTVETLFYNKWIKTWDTAKTGKLPDVVRVSIEFDDNGKTVKLTEYARPRIGTQL
;
A
#
# COMPACT_ATOMS: atom_id res chain seq x y z
N MET A 1 49.88 -30.40 54.96
CA MET A 1 50.19 -30.23 53.52
C MET A 1 48.86 -30.29 52.77
N LYS A 2 48.52 -29.25 51.99
CA LYS A 2 47.31 -29.27 51.14
C LYS A 2 47.67 -29.95 49.83
N GLU A 3 47.12 -31.12 49.57
CA GLU A 3 47.23 -31.77 48.27
C GLU A 3 46.52 -30.89 47.23
N LYS A 4 47.26 -30.47 46.20
CA LYS A 4 46.68 -29.82 45.03
C LYS A 4 46.13 -30.91 44.11
N SER A 5 44.85 -31.25 44.27
CA SER A 5 44.14 -32.12 43.33
C SER A 5 43.96 -31.39 41.99
N GLY A 6 44.53 -31.95 40.91
CA GLY A 6 44.28 -31.50 39.55
C GLY A 6 42.96 -32.03 39.01
N PHE A 7 42.42 -31.39 37.97
CA PHE A 7 41.22 -31.86 37.28
C PHE A 7 41.49 -33.15 36.52
N THR A 8 40.54 -34.07 36.57
CA THR A 8 40.58 -35.29 35.75
C THR A 8 40.24 -34.98 34.30
N LEU A 9 40.76 -35.79 33.36
CA LEU A 9 40.44 -35.64 31.94
C LEU A 9 38.93 -35.70 31.67
N ILE A 10 38.22 -36.56 32.41
CA ILE A 10 36.78 -36.74 32.29
C ILE A 10 36.00 -35.50 32.77
N GLU A 11 36.45 -34.81 33.82
CA GLU A 11 35.83 -33.55 34.27
C GLU A 11 35.97 -32.44 33.23
N ILE A 12 37.12 -32.33 32.58
CA ILE A 12 37.32 -31.33 31.52
C ILE A 12 36.42 -31.64 30.32
N LEU A 13 36.30 -32.91 29.94
CA LEU A 13 35.39 -33.35 28.87
C LEU A 13 33.93 -33.01 29.18
N ILE A 14 33.47 -33.31 30.39
CA ILE A 14 32.10 -33.00 30.82
C ILE A 14 31.88 -31.49 30.88
N SER A 15 32.82 -30.73 31.42
CA SER A 15 32.73 -29.27 31.50
C SER A 15 32.66 -28.64 30.11
N LEU A 16 33.46 -29.14 29.16
CA LEU A 16 33.43 -28.68 27.78
C LEU A 16 32.12 -29.04 27.07
N ALA A 17 31.60 -30.25 27.30
CA ALA A 17 30.31 -30.66 26.75
C ALA A 17 29.14 -29.81 27.30
N LEU A 18 29.15 -29.49 28.59
CA LEU A 18 28.16 -28.58 29.18
C LEU A 18 28.30 -27.17 28.61
N LEU A 19 29.54 -26.67 28.46
CA LEU A 19 29.80 -25.36 27.88
C LEU A 19 29.27 -25.26 26.45
N THR A 20 29.48 -26.28 25.60
CA THR A 20 28.99 -26.26 24.22
C THR A 20 27.47 -26.30 24.15
N ILE A 21 26.80 -27.07 25.04
CA ILE A 21 25.33 -27.09 25.14
C ILE A 21 24.80 -25.71 25.55
N VAL A 22 25.40 -25.10 26.57
CA VAL A 22 25.01 -23.77 27.05
C VAL A 22 25.19 -22.72 25.95
N LEU A 23 26.38 -22.69 25.32
CA LEU A 23 26.66 -21.76 24.22
C LEU A 23 25.73 -21.98 23.03
N GLY A 24 25.46 -23.25 22.66
CA GLY A 24 24.53 -23.58 21.58
C GLY A 24 23.11 -23.08 21.86
N THR A 25 22.64 -23.21 23.10
CA THR A 25 21.32 -22.73 23.51
C THR A 25 21.22 -21.20 23.47
N VAL A 26 22.25 -20.52 23.98
CA VAL A 26 22.33 -19.05 23.96
C VAL A 26 22.36 -18.54 22.52
N TYR A 27 23.18 -19.15 21.67
CA TYR A 27 23.34 -18.73 20.28
C TYR A 27 22.09 -18.98 19.45
N SER A 28 21.42 -20.12 19.66
CA SER A 28 20.13 -20.42 19.04
C SER A 28 19.06 -19.41 19.46
N SER A 29 19.00 -19.08 20.75
CA SER A 29 18.05 -18.10 21.28
C SER A 29 18.31 -16.71 20.69
N PHE A 30 19.57 -16.29 20.63
CA PHE A 30 19.97 -15.02 20.02
C PHE A 30 19.53 -14.92 18.56
N PHE A 31 19.82 -15.93 17.74
CA PHE A 31 19.38 -15.91 16.34
C PHE A 31 17.87 -16.04 16.16
N SER A 32 17.18 -16.70 17.08
CA SER A 32 15.73 -16.73 17.08
C SER A 32 15.16 -15.32 17.30
N VAL A 33 15.70 -14.59 18.28
CA VAL A 33 15.29 -13.20 18.56
C VAL A 33 15.63 -12.28 17.40
N GLN A 34 16.86 -12.35 16.87
CA GLN A 34 17.28 -11.52 15.74
C GLN A 34 16.35 -11.68 14.52
N ARG A 35 16.04 -12.93 14.16
CA ARG A 35 15.10 -13.22 13.05
C ARG A 35 13.69 -12.74 13.35
N ALA A 36 13.24 -12.79 14.61
CA ALA A 36 11.93 -12.28 14.98
C ALA A 36 11.86 -10.75 14.83
N VAL A 37 12.91 -10.03 15.21
CA VAL A 37 13.01 -8.57 15.05
C VAL A 37 13.02 -8.18 13.58
N GLU A 38 13.88 -8.79 12.76
CA GLU A 38 13.96 -8.49 11.32
C GLU A 38 12.63 -8.77 10.59
N ARG A 39 11.91 -9.82 10.99
CA ARG A 39 10.57 -10.11 10.45
C ARG A 39 9.59 -9.00 10.83
N PHE A 40 9.59 -8.60 12.09
CA PHE A 40 8.69 -7.56 12.58
C PHE A 40 8.92 -6.22 11.88
N ASP A 41 10.17 -5.83 11.66
CA ASP A 41 10.51 -4.57 11.00
C ASP A 41 9.96 -4.49 9.56
N ASN A 42 10.14 -5.56 8.77
CA ASN A 42 9.62 -5.63 7.39
C ASN A 42 8.09 -5.53 7.32
N ILE A 43 7.40 -6.18 8.27
CA ILE A 43 5.94 -6.18 8.33
C ILE A 43 5.44 -4.81 8.80
N SER A 44 6.05 -4.26 9.85
CA SER A 44 5.74 -2.92 10.34
C SER A 44 5.88 -1.87 9.23
N LEU A 45 6.94 -1.97 8.42
CA LEU A 45 7.12 -1.14 7.23
C LEU A 45 5.96 -1.31 6.24
N LYS A 46 5.54 -2.55 5.94
CA LYS A 46 4.41 -2.81 5.02
C LYS A 46 3.09 -2.23 5.51
N TYR A 47 2.81 -2.32 6.81
CA TYR A 47 1.65 -1.67 7.43
C TYR A 47 1.73 -0.14 7.29
N HIS A 48 2.90 0.44 7.53
CA HIS A 48 3.12 1.88 7.43
C HIS A 48 2.95 2.39 5.99
N GLU A 49 3.57 1.72 5.01
CA GLU A 49 3.43 2.01 3.59
C GLU A 49 1.97 1.92 3.14
N SER A 50 1.28 0.85 3.52
CA SER A 50 -0.13 0.62 3.18
C SER A 50 -1.05 1.70 3.76
N ARG A 51 -0.88 2.06 5.03
CA ARG A 51 -1.66 3.13 5.66
C ARG A 51 -1.37 4.50 5.03
N THR A 52 -0.10 4.77 4.76
CA THR A 52 0.30 6.05 4.13
C THR A 52 -0.27 6.17 2.72
N ALA A 53 -0.20 5.10 1.93
CA ALA A 53 -0.78 5.06 0.59
C ALA A 53 -2.30 5.26 0.63
N LEU A 54 -3.01 4.56 1.52
CA LEU A 54 -4.44 4.70 1.70
C LEU A 54 -4.83 6.13 2.09
N ASP A 55 -4.09 6.77 3.01
CA ASP A 55 -4.35 8.17 3.38
C ASP A 55 -4.11 9.14 2.22
N ILE A 56 -3.03 8.96 1.46
CA ILE A 56 -2.76 9.77 0.26
C ILE A 56 -3.90 9.62 -0.75
N ILE A 57 -4.29 8.39 -1.08
CA ILE A 57 -5.38 8.11 -2.01
C ILE A 57 -6.70 8.71 -1.49
N ARG A 58 -7.01 8.54 -0.20
CA ARG A 58 -8.20 9.11 0.43
C ARG A 58 -8.24 10.62 0.25
N ARG A 59 -7.15 11.32 0.55
CA ARG A 59 -7.04 12.78 0.43
C ARG A 59 -7.19 13.26 -1.00
N GLU A 60 -6.68 12.51 -1.98
CA GLU A 60 -6.84 12.84 -3.40
C GLU A 60 -8.26 12.57 -3.91
N ILE A 61 -8.92 11.50 -3.43
CA ILE A 61 -10.35 11.26 -3.71
C ILE A 61 -11.22 12.37 -3.11
N GLU A 62 -10.92 12.78 -1.87
CA GLU A 62 -11.62 13.89 -1.21
C GLU A 62 -11.48 15.21 -1.99
N SER A 63 -10.36 15.42 -2.68
CA SER A 63 -10.09 16.58 -3.52
C SER A 63 -10.39 16.38 -5.01
N ALA A 64 -11.08 15.29 -5.38
CA ALA A 64 -11.43 14.99 -6.76
C ALA A 64 -12.48 15.96 -7.32
N LEU A 65 -12.41 16.21 -8.63
CA LEU A 65 -13.36 17.05 -9.37
C LEU A 65 -13.80 16.41 -10.68
N VAL A 66 -15.04 16.69 -11.08
CA VAL A 66 -15.60 16.27 -12.38
C VAL A 66 -15.70 17.40 -13.39
N LYS A 67 -15.86 18.64 -12.93
CA LYS A 67 -15.86 19.83 -13.79
C LYS A 67 -14.82 20.80 -13.28
N ASN A 68 -13.99 21.33 -14.17
CA ASN A 68 -13.07 22.40 -13.82
C ASN A 68 -13.88 23.71 -13.66
N PRO A 69 -13.93 24.32 -12.46
CA PRO A 69 -14.69 25.55 -12.26
C PRO A 69 -14.07 26.77 -12.97
N ARG A 70 -12.85 26.65 -13.51
CA ARG A 70 -12.11 27.74 -14.18
C ARG A 70 -12.22 27.74 -15.70
N THR A 71 -13.07 26.89 -16.30
CA THR A 71 -13.17 26.78 -17.76
C THR A 71 -14.63 26.65 -18.19
N GLU A 72 -15.12 27.62 -18.97
CA GLU A 72 -16.47 27.64 -19.55
C GLU A 72 -16.58 26.76 -20.81
N ASP A 73 -15.45 26.41 -21.45
CA ASP A 73 -15.39 25.54 -22.63
C ASP A 73 -15.59 24.05 -22.27
N GLU A 74 -16.77 23.50 -22.58
CA GLU A 74 -17.07 22.07 -22.41
C GLU A 74 -16.26 21.12 -23.32
N THR A 75 -15.55 21.68 -24.30
CA THR A 75 -14.77 20.96 -25.33
C THR A 75 -13.32 20.69 -24.92
N LYS A 76 -12.80 21.32 -23.87
CA LYS A 76 -11.41 21.13 -23.41
C LYS A 76 -11.36 20.11 -22.26
N LYS A 77 -10.91 18.89 -22.59
CA LYS A 77 -10.52 17.77 -21.69
C LYS A 77 -11.30 17.69 -20.39
N LYS A 78 -12.35 16.89 -20.28
CA LYS A 78 -13.10 16.76 -19.03
C LYS A 78 -12.22 16.22 -17.90
N ALA A 79 -12.17 16.94 -16.78
CA ALA A 79 -11.77 16.36 -15.51
C ALA A 79 -12.64 15.13 -15.25
N GLY A 80 -12.08 14.10 -14.62
CA GLY A 80 -12.80 12.84 -14.51
C GLY A 80 -12.39 12.03 -13.31
N PHE A 81 -13.24 11.08 -12.98
CA PHE A 81 -13.01 10.04 -12.00
C PHE A 81 -13.43 8.71 -12.61
N VAL A 82 -12.47 7.82 -12.79
CA VAL A 82 -12.65 6.54 -13.47
C VAL A 82 -12.07 5.43 -12.60
N ILE A 83 -12.93 4.49 -12.22
CA ILE A 83 -12.53 3.22 -11.63
C ILE A 83 -12.66 2.16 -12.72
N LYS A 84 -11.59 1.39 -12.95
CA LYS A 84 -11.64 0.21 -13.80
C LYS A 84 -11.36 -1.03 -12.97
N ASP A 85 -12.24 -2.01 -13.14
CA ASP A 85 -12.00 -3.35 -12.65
C ASP A 85 -10.96 -4.02 -13.56
N ARG A 86 -9.95 -4.62 -12.94
CA ARG A 86 -8.85 -5.30 -13.62
C ARG A 86 -8.42 -6.47 -12.76
N ASP A 87 -8.04 -7.53 -13.44
CA ASP A 87 -7.51 -8.74 -12.84
C ASP A 87 -6.13 -9.02 -13.44
N ILE A 88 -5.18 -9.42 -12.59
CA ILE A 88 -3.88 -9.91 -13.01
C ILE A 88 -3.65 -11.25 -12.30
N PHE A 89 -3.73 -12.34 -13.06
CA PHE A 89 -3.56 -13.72 -12.57
C PHE A 89 -4.47 -14.08 -11.38
N GLY A 90 -5.74 -13.64 -11.41
CA GLY A 90 -6.72 -13.91 -10.34
C GLY A 90 -6.62 -12.95 -9.14
N LYS A 91 -5.72 -11.97 -9.19
CA LYS A 91 -5.57 -10.93 -8.16
C LYS A 91 -6.30 -9.66 -8.59
N ASN A 92 -7.05 -9.06 -7.66
CA ASN A 92 -7.69 -7.77 -7.91
C ASN A 92 -6.62 -6.69 -8.12
N ALA A 93 -6.69 -6.05 -9.27
CA ALA A 93 -5.67 -5.15 -9.78
C ALA A 93 -6.28 -3.83 -10.27
N SER A 94 -7.29 -3.32 -9.53
CA SER A 94 -8.08 -2.15 -9.93
C SER A 94 -7.20 -0.98 -10.35
N SER A 95 -7.69 -0.16 -11.29
CA SER A 95 -7.04 1.11 -11.59
C SER A 95 -7.97 2.27 -11.28
N LEU A 96 -7.43 3.32 -10.68
CA LEU A 96 -8.13 4.54 -10.35
C LEU A 96 -7.47 5.71 -11.06
N ASN A 97 -8.21 6.40 -11.93
CA ASN A 97 -7.78 7.64 -12.54
C ASN A 97 -8.68 8.77 -12.05
N LEU A 98 -8.10 9.85 -11.53
CA LEU A 98 -8.86 10.99 -11.06
C LEU A 98 -8.15 12.31 -11.38
N THR A 99 -8.95 13.36 -11.54
CA THR A 99 -8.45 14.74 -11.53
C THR A 99 -8.68 15.33 -10.14
N ALA A 100 -7.60 15.80 -9.51
CA ALA A 100 -7.61 16.28 -8.13
C ALA A 100 -6.73 17.53 -7.96
N PHE A 101 -6.99 18.30 -6.90
CA PHE A 101 -6.08 19.37 -6.50
C PHE A 101 -4.82 18.81 -5.84
N SER A 102 -3.65 19.28 -6.28
CA SER A 102 -2.38 18.91 -5.66
C SER A 102 -2.17 19.67 -4.34
N PHE A 103 -1.47 19.04 -3.40
CA PHE A 103 -1.06 19.70 -2.15
C PHE A 103 0.12 20.67 -2.34
N LYS A 104 0.89 20.52 -3.44
CA LYS A 104 2.08 21.34 -3.72
C LYS A 104 1.78 22.67 -4.43
N GLY A 105 0.51 23.00 -4.67
CA GLY A 105 0.08 24.29 -5.26
C GLY A 105 -1.39 24.28 -5.69
N SER A 106 -1.92 25.42 -6.14
CA SER A 106 -3.34 25.54 -6.57
C SER A 106 -3.69 24.88 -7.91
N ASN A 107 -2.81 24.00 -8.40
CA ASN A 107 -2.90 23.41 -9.72
C ASN A 107 -3.65 22.08 -9.68
N LEU A 108 -4.46 21.87 -10.72
CA LEU A 108 -5.14 20.62 -10.99
C LEU A 108 -4.16 19.62 -11.58
N ASN A 109 -4.16 18.40 -11.05
CA ASN A 109 -3.35 17.30 -11.54
C ASN A 109 -4.23 16.11 -11.90
N THR A 110 -3.83 15.38 -12.94
CA THR A 110 -4.37 14.07 -13.27
C THR A 110 -3.50 13.04 -12.57
N VAL A 111 -4.11 12.25 -11.68
CA VAL A 111 -3.46 11.19 -10.92
C VAL A 111 -4.02 9.84 -11.38
N THR A 112 -3.12 8.88 -11.60
CA THR A 112 -3.49 7.49 -11.90
C THR A 112 -2.81 6.55 -10.93
N TYR A 113 -3.59 5.70 -10.27
CA TYR A 113 -3.15 4.54 -9.52
C TYR A 113 -3.40 3.28 -10.32
N PHE A 114 -2.38 2.44 -10.42
CA PHE A 114 -2.48 1.13 -11.04
C PHE A 114 -1.41 0.22 -10.46
N VAL A 115 -1.63 -1.08 -10.58
CA VAL A 115 -0.65 -2.08 -10.18
C VAL A 115 0.06 -2.68 -11.39
N LYS A 116 1.30 -3.12 -11.17
CA LYS A 116 2.07 -3.93 -12.10
C LYS A 116 2.47 -5.22 -11.40
N GLU A 117 2.41 -6.33 -12.11
CA GLU A 117 2.92 -7.60 -11.58
C GLU A 117 4.44 -7.67 -11.70
N LYS A 118 5.06 -8.20 -10.64
CA LYS A 118 6.48 -8.43 -10.48
C LYS A 118 6.67 -9.61 -9.51
N ASP A 119 7.33 -10.66 -9.97
CA ASP A 119 7.66 -11.85 -9.18
C ASP A 119 6.44 -12.49 -8.47
N GLY A 120 5.28 -12.53 -9.14
CA GLY A 120 4.03 -13.08 -8.61
C GLY A 120 3.33 -12.18 -7.59
N LYS A 121 3.89 -11.00 -7.27
CA LYS A 121 3.26 -9.97 -6.45
C LYS A 121 2.91 -8.75 -7.28
N LEU A 122 2.19 -7.81 -6.68
CA LEU A 122 1.77 -6.58 -7.31
C LEU A 122 2.52 -5.40 -6.68
N ASP A 123 3.03 -4.50 -7.51
CA ASP A 123 3.56 -3.21 -7.07
C ASP A 123 2.54 -2.13 -7.39
N LEU A 124 2.18 -1.31 -6.41
CA LEU A 124 1.26 -0.18 -6.57
C LEU A 124 2.03 1.05 -7.02
N LEU A 125 1.69 1.55 -8.21
CA LEU A 125 2.32 2.72 -8.80
C LEU A 125 1.33 3.88 -8.90
N LYS A 126 1.87 5.08 -8.75
CA LYS A 126 1.19 6.36 -8.97
C LYS A 126 1.84 7.07 -10.15
N THR A 127 1.04 7.55 -11.09
CA THR A 127 1.46 8.58 -12.03
C THR A 127 0.73 9.88 -11.78
N GLU A 128 1.44 11.00 -11.88
CA GLU A 128 0.90 12.34 -11.66
C GLU A 128 1.39 13.26 -12.77
N SER A 129 0.46 13.99 -13.39
CA SER A 129 0.77 15.00 -14.39
C SER A 129 -0.07 16.26 -14.18
N PRO A 130 0.49 17.46 -14.40
CA PRO A 130 -0.29 18.69 -14.40
C PRO A 130 -1.41 18.61 -15.44
N TYR A 131 -2.65 18.88 -15.02
CA TYR A 131 -3.81 18.81 -15.90
C TYR A 131 -3.69 19.75 -17.11
N ALA A 132 -3.07 20.92 -16.92
CA ALA A 132 -2.79 21.89 -17.99
C ALA A 132 -1.65 21.45 -18.94
N SER A 133 -0.75 20.58 -18.50
CA SER A 133 0.43 20.15 -19.26
C SER A 133 0.71 18.65 -19.02
N PRO A 134 -0.08 17.76 -19.64
CA PRO A 134 -0.03 16.31 -19.35
C PRO A 134 1.23 15.62 -19.86
N THR A 135 2.07 16.30 -20.65
CA THR A 135 3.34 15.77 -21.15
C THR A 135 4.41 15.63 -20.07
N LYS A 136 4.23 16.30 -18.92
CA LYS A 136 5.09 16.15 -17.74
C LYS A 136 4.47 15.13 -16.79
N GLU A 137 4.76 13.85 -17.02
CA GLU A 137 4.31 12.74 -16.18
C GLU A 137 5.41 12.32 -15.20
N TYR A 138 5.07 12.27 -13.92
CA TYR A 138 5.92 11.76 -12.85
C TYR A 138 5.38 10.41 -12.41
N LYS A 139 6.23 9.39 -12.43
CA LYS A 139 5.88 8.03 -11.99
C LYS A 139 6.61 7.69 -10.70
N VAL A 140 5.87 7.20 -9.73
CA VAL A 140 6.39 6.82 -8.40
C VAL A 140 5.81 5.47 -8.01
N GLU A 141 6.65 4.61 -7.46
CA GLU A 141 6.22 3.37 -6.80
C GLU A 141 5.86 3.69 -5.35
N ILE A 142 4.64 3.34 -4.95
CA ILE A 142 4.09 3.69 -3.63
C ILE A 142 4.28 2.55 -2.64
N ILE A 143 4.02 1.31 -3.08
CA ILE A 143 4.19 0.10 -2.28
C ILE A 143 4.60 -1.04 -3.20
N GLU A 144 5.62 -1.77 -2.80
CA GLU A 144 6.01 -3.01 -3.46
C GLU A 144 5.39 -4.24 -2.79
N GLY A 145 5.16 -5.29 -3.58
CA GLY A 145 4.89 -6.62 -3.06
C GLY A 145 3.55 -6.79 -2.34
N ILE A 146 2.48 -6.14 -2.81
CA ILE A 146 1.12 -6.34 -2.33
C ILE A 146 0.45 -7.52 -3.06
N GLU A 147 -0.59 -8.08 -2.44
CA GLU A 147 -1.38 -9.19 -2.99
C GLU A 147 -2.57 -8.70 -3.82
N SER A 148 -3.17 -7.56 -3.46
CA SER A 148 -4.33 -7.03 -4.17
C SER A 148 -4.52 -5.54 -3.92
N PHE A 149 -4.98 -4.83 -4.96
CA PHE A 149 -5.43 -3.45 -4.88
C PHE A 149 -6.83 -3.35 -5.45
N THR A 150 -7.78 -2.95 -4.61
CA THR A 150 -9.20 -2.90 -4.97
C THR A 150 -9.74 -1.50 -4.74
N VAL A 151 -10.45 -0.96 -5.74
CA VAL A 151 -11.18 0.30 -5.64
C VAL A 151 -12.63 0.05 -6.01
N GLU A 152 -13.54 0.45 -5.13
CA GLU A 152 -14.98 0.24 -5.27
C GLU A 152 -15.74 1.50 -4.93
N THR A 153 -16.95 1.62 -5.47
CA THR A 153 -17.89 2.67 -5.09
C THR A 153 -19.27 2.11 -4.78
N LEU A 154 -19.99 2.80 -3.89
CA LEU A 154 -21.35 2.45 -3.54
C LEU A 154 -22.33 3.00 -4.58
N PHE A 155 -23.12 2.12 -5.21
CA PHE A 155 -24.16 2.48 -6.15
C PHE A 155 -25.39 1.59 -5.94
N TYR A 156 -26.57 2.17 -5.73
CA TYR A 156 -27.80 1.46 -5.38
C TYR A 156 -27.61 0.38 -4.30
N ASN A 157 -26.94 0.77 -3.20
CA ASN A 157 -26.66 -0.10 -2.05
C ASN A 157 -25.79 -1.33 -2.38
N LYS A 158 -25.07 -1.31 -3.50
CA LYS A 158 -24.11 -2.35 -3.90
C LYS A 158 -22.74 -1.73 -4.16
N TRP A 159 -21.70 -2.44 -3.74
CA TRP A 159 -20.33 -2.09 -4.08
C TRP A 159 -20.02 -2.55 -5.50
N ILE A 160 -19.63 -1.61 -6.35
CA ILE A 160 -19.24 -1.87 -7.73
C ILE A 160 -17.78 -1.45 -7.94
N LYS A 161 -17.05 -2.22 -8.76
CA LYS A 161 -15.62 -2.00 -9.06
C LYS A 161 -15.39 -1.11 -10.29
N THR A 162 -16.45 -0.50 -10.82
CA THR A 162 -16.38 0.33 -12.01
C THR A 162 -17.15 1.63 -11.79
N TRP A 163 -16.56 2.73 -12.25
CA TRP A 163 -17.19 4.03 -12.27
C TRP A 163 -16.57 4.85 -13.39
N ASP A 164 -17.37 5.65 -14.08
CA ASP A 164 -16.87 6.53 -15.12
C ASP A 164 -17.72 7.79 -15.15
N THR A 165 -17.15 8.90 -14.69
CA THR A 165 -17.82 10.21 -14.67
C THR A 165 -18.14 10.73 -16.05
N ALA A 166 -17.47 10.26 -17.11
CA ALA A 166 -17.85 10.61 -18.48
C ALA A 166 -19.23 10.05 -18.85
N LYS A 167 -19.67 8.96 -18.20
CA LYS A 167 -20.97 8.32 -18.39
C LYS A 167 -21.99 8.76 -17.34
N THR A 168 -21.59 8.85 -16.08
CA THR A 168 -22.51 9.16 -14.97
C THR A 168 -22.72 10.66 -14.76
N GLY A 169 -21.79 11.50 -15.24
CA GLY A 169 -21.82 12.95 -15.05
C GLY A 169 -21.54 13.43 -13.62
N LYS A 170 -21.35 12.51 -12.65
CA LYS A 170 -21.16 12.84 -11.23
C LYS A 170 -20.12 11.97 -10.54
N LEU A 171 -19.47 12.54 -9.53
CA LEU A 171 -18.57 11.82 -8.64
C LEU A 171 -19.32 10.70 -7.89
N PRO A 172 -18.63 9.62 -7.51
CA PRO A 172 -19.18 8.62 -6.62
C PRO A 172 -19.43 9.18 -5.22
N ASP A 173 -20.51 8.74 -4.55
CA ASP A 173 -20.87 9.23 -3.21
C ASP A 173 -19.88 8.76 -2.13
N VAL A 174 -19.48 7.48 -2.23
CA VAL A 174 -18.49 6.85 -1.35
C VAL A 174 -17.58 5.97 -2.20
N VAL A 175 -16.28 6.06 -1.95
CA VAL A 175 -15.25 5.21 -2.53
C VAL A 175 -14.61 4.41 -1.41
N ARG A 176 -14.47 3.11 -1.62
CA ARG A 176 -13.74 2.20 -0.74
C ARG A 176 -12.47 1.78 -1.45
N VAL A 177 -11.33 2.00 -0.82
CA VAL A 177 -10.02 1.60 -1.33
C VAL A 177 -9.47 0.54 -0.39
N SER A 178 -8.95 -0.55 -0.92
CA SER A 178 -8.35 -1.62 -0.13
C SER A 178 -7.02 -2.07 -0.70
N ILE A 179 -6.07 -2.30 0.19
CA ILE A 179 -4.77 -2.90 -0.10
C ILE A 179 -4.67 -4.18 0.73
N GLU A 180 -4.32 -5.27 0.07
CA GLU A 180 -4.09 -6.57 0.69
C GLU A 180 -2.62 -6.95 0.55
N PHE A 181 -2.00 -7.45 1.61
CA PHE A 181 -0.61 -7.90 1.61
C PHE A 181 -0.44 -9.11 2.52
N ASP A 182 0.66 -9.84 2.34
CA ASP A 182 1.00 -11.00 3.18
C ASP A 182 1.71 -10.57 4.48
N ASP A 183 1.19 -11.04 5.61
CA ASP A 183 1.79 -10.94 6.94
C ASP A 183 2.14 -12.36 7.39
N ASN A 184 3.30 -12.86 6.95
CA ASN A 184 3.84 -14.20 7.24
C ASN A 184 2.85 -15.35 6.95
N GLY A 185 2.26 -15.38 5.76
CA GLY A 185 1.29 -16.40 5.35
C GLY A 185 -0.15 -16.09 5.76
N LYS A 186 -0.40 -14.96 6.43
CA LYS A 186 -1.75 -14.43 6.66
C LYS A 186 -1.98 -13.23 5.76
N THR A 187 -2.96 -13.32 4.86
CA THR A 187 -3.39 -12.15 4.10
C THR A 187 -4.07 -11.14 5.02
N VAL A 188 -3.52 -9.93 5.05
CA VAL A 188 -4.06 -8.78 5.79
C VAL A 188 -4.66 -7.80 4.78
N LYS A 189 -5.87 -7.33 5.08
CA LYS A 189 -6.58 -6.34 4.28
C LYS A 189 -6.71 -5.04 5.08
N LEU A 190 -6.18 -3.96 4.55
CA LEU A 190 -6.43 -2.61 5.04
C LEU A 190 -7.39 -1.90 4.09
N THR A 191 -8.39 -1.24 4.66
CA THR A 191 -9.45 -0.58 3.90
C THR A 191 -9.66 0.83 4.42
N GLU A 192 -9.81 1.76 3.48
CA GLU A 192 -10.10 3.16 3.77
C GLU A 192 -11.34 3.61 2.98
N TYR A 193 -12.12 4.51 3.57
CA TYR A 193 -13.33 5.05 2.95
C TYR A 193 -13.13 6.54 2.68
N ALA A 194 -13.39 6.95 1.45
CA ALA A 194 -13.25 8.34 1.00
C ALA A 194 -14.57 8.83 0.41
N ARG A 195 -14.88 10.11 0.65
CA ARG A 195 -16.03 10.80 0.04
C ARG A 195 -15.52 12.03 -0.67
N PRO A 196 -15.73 12.19 -1.99
CA PRO A 196 -15.39 13.43 -2.68
C PRO A 196 -16.11 14.63 -2.04
N ARG A 197 -15.36 15.69 -1.70
CA ARG A 197 -15.89 16.85 -0.95
C ARG A 197 -16.01 18.13 -1.76
N ILE A 198 -15.47 18.15 -2.98
CA ILE A 198 -15.47 19.34 -3.82
C ILE A 198 -16.71 19.32 -4.73
N GLY A 199 -17.54 20.37 -4.63
CA GLY A 199 -18.74 20.54 -5.46
C GLY A 199 -19.99 19.84 -4.91
N THR A 200 -19.90 19.15 -3.78
CA THR A 200 -21.04 18.65 -3.01
C THR A 200 -21.47 19.71 -1.99
N GLN A 201 -22.68 20.25 -2.12
CA GLN A 201 -23.30 21.02 -1.04
C GLN A 201 -23.54 20.06 0.15
N LEU A 202 -23.11 20.48 1.34
CA LEU A 202 -23.32 19.77 2.60
C LEU A 202 -24.82 19.68 2.95
#